data_AF-A0A820A6Y7-F1
#
_entry.id   AF-A0A820A6Y7-F1
#
_cell.length_a   1.000
_cell.length_b   1.000
_cell.length_c   1.000
_cell.angle_alpha   90.00
_cell.angle_beta   90.00
_cell.angle_gamma   90.00
#
_symmetry.space_group_name_H-M   'P 1'
#
loop_
_entity.id
_entity.type
_entity.pdbx_description
1 polymer ?
#
loop_
_entity_poly.entity_id
_entity_poly.type
_entity_poly.pdbx_seq_one_letter_code
_entity_poly.pdbx_strand_id
1 'polypeptide(L)' 'MVSRQSKVLFAFGTLLGIFLISTIVLATLYGLEKSKASTVNDEACLTPYCIKAANYLLESIDETVDPCEDFFEFTF' A
#
# COMPACT_ATOMS: atom_id res chain seq x y z
N MET A 1 13.18 -26.21 40.96
CA MET A 1 12.80 -24.82 41.28
C MET A 1 13.32 -23.89 40.18
N VAL A 2 12.48 -23.49 39.22
CA VAL A 2 12.86 -22.50 38.19
C VAL A 2 12.69 -21.10 38.79
N SER A 3 13.80 -20.39 38.95
CA SER A 3 13.89 -19.09 39.62
C SER A 3 13.00 -18.03 38.96
N ARG A 4 12.39 -17.16 39.79
CA ARG A 4 11.45 -16.08 39.41
C ARG A 4 12.00 -15.18 38.30
N GLN A 5 13.32 -14.96 38.27
CA GLN A 5 14.00 -14.16 37.25
C GLN A 5 13.94 -14.78 35.85
N SER A 6 14.03 -16.12 35.76
CA SER A 6 13.95 -16.84 34.49
C SER A 6 12.53 -16.76 33.90
N LYS A 7 11.49 -16.84 34.75
CA LYS A 7 10.09 -16.71 34.31
C LYS A 7 9.76 -15.30 33.79
N VAL A 8 10.34 -14.28 34.41
CA VAL A 8 10.18 -12.89 33.97
C VAL A 8 10.85 -12.68 32.60
N LEU A 9 12.07 -13.20 32.42
CA LEU A 9 12.77 -13.13 31.13
C LEU A 9 11.98 -13.83 30.01
N PHE A 10 11.42 -15.01 30.31
CA PHE A 10 10.56 -15.73 29.38
C PHE A 10 9.27 -14.96 29.08
N ALA A 11 8.64 -14.33 30.07
CA ALA A 11 7.43 -13.53 29.88
C ALA A 11 7.67 -12.28 29.02
N PHE A 12 8.80 -11.57 29.22
CA PHE A 12 9.16 -10.45 28.36
C PHE A 12 9.49 -10.90 26.94
N GLY A 13 10.21 -12.01 26.78
CA GLY A 13 10.52 -12.59 25.48
C GLY A 13 9.25 -13.01 24.72
N THR A 14 8.28 -13.62 25.39
CA THR A 14 7.01 -14.00 24.76
C THR A 14 6.17 -12.78 24.41
N LEU A 15 6.10 -11.76 25.27
CA LEU A 15 5.37 -10.52 24.99
C LEU A 15 5.96 -9.75 23.79
N LEU A 16 7.29 -9.62 23.73
CA LEU A 16 7.96 -8.99 22.58
C LEU A 16 7.75 -9.80 21.30
N GLY A 17 7.82 -11.13 21.38
CA GLY A 17 7.51 -12.02 20.25
C GLY A 17 6.07 -11.83 19.75
N ILE A 18 5.09 -11.78 20.64
CA ILE A 18 3.67 -11.56 20.29
C ILE A 18 3.48 -10.18 19.65
N PHE A 19 4.12 -9.14 20.18
CA PHE A 19 4.03 -7.79 19.62
C PHE A 19 4.61 -7.73 18.20
N LEU A 20 5.79 -8.31 17.99
CA LEU A 20 6.41 -8.39 16.65
C LEU A 20 5.55 -9.16 15.66
N ILE A 21 5.05 -10.34 16.05
CA ILE A 21 4.16 -11.14 15.20
C ILE A 21 2.88 -10.37 14.87
N SER A 22 2.27 -9.70 15.86
CA SER A 22 1.07 -8.89 15.66
C SER A 22 1.32 -7.74 14.67
N THR A 23 2.45 -7.04 14.75
CA THR A 23 2.77 -5.95 13.81
C THR A 23 2.98 -6.46 12.38
N ILE A 24 3.61 -7.63 12.20
CA ILE A 24 3.79 -8.27 10.88
C ILE A 24 2.44 -8.72 10.30
N VAL A 25 1.57 -9.30 11.14
CA VAL A 25 0.23 -9.71 10.72
C VAL A 25 -0.60 -8.49 10.32
N LEU A 26 -0.58 -7.41 11.10
CA LEU A 26 -1.29 -6.18 10.75
C LEU A 26 -0.72 -5.55 9.48
N ALA A 27 0.61 -5.45 9.35
CA ALA A 27 1.26 -4.90 8.16
C ALA A 27 0.96 -5.73 6.90
N THR A 28 0.85 -7.05 6.99
CA THR A 28 0.46 -7.90 5.86
C THR A 28 -1.03 -7.79 5.56
N LEU A 29 -1.92 -7.77 6.57
CA LEU A 29 -3.35 -7.59 6.36
C LEU A 29 -3.71 -6.21 5.78
N TYR A 30 -3.08 -5.13 6.26
CA TYR A 30 -3.29 -3.78 5.74
C TYR A 30 -2.48 -3.49 4.46
N GLY A 31 -1.28 -4.07 4.33
CA GLY A 31 -0.43 -3.90 3.15
C GLY A 31 -0.94 -4.64 1.91
N LEU A 32 -1.75 -5.69 2.10
CA LEU A 32 -2.40 -6.42 0.99
C LEU A 32 -3.53 -5.64 0.31
N GLU A 33 -3.93 -4.46 0.82
CA GLU A 33 -4.77 -3.55 0.04
C GLU A 33 -3.96 -2.74 -0.99
N LYS A 34 -2.63 -2.61 -0.82
CA LYS A 34 -1.76 -1.81 -1.71
C LYS A 34 -1.23 -2.59 -2.92
N SER A 35 -1.67 -3.83 -3.12
CA SER A 35 -1.32 -4.62 -4.32
C SER A 35 -2.52 -5.32 -4.94
N LYS A 36 -3.72 -4.77 -4.77
CA LYS A 36 -4.73 -4.92 -5.81
C LYS A 36 -4.45 -3.85 -6.87
N ALA A 37 -3.33 -4.00 -7.57
CA ALA A 37 -3.30 -3.62 -8.98
C ALA A 37 -4.45 -4.43 -9.56
N SER A 38 -5.58 -3.76 -9.67
CA SER A 38 -6.85 -4.33 -10.03
C SER A 38 -6.64 -5.35 -11.15
N THR A 39 -6.82 -6.64 -10.85
CA THR A 39 -7.37 -7.59 -11.82
C THR A 39 -8.83 -7.23 -12.03
N VAL A 40 -9.04 -5.98 -12.44
CA VAL A 40 -10.19 -5.54 -13.15
C VAL A 40 -9.94 -6.10 -14.53
N ASN A 41 -10.53 -7.25 -14.80
CA ASN A 41 -10.97 -7.54 -16.16
C ASN A 41 -12.17 -6.61 -16.48
N ASP A 42 -12.03 -5.30 -16.28
CA ASP A 42 -12.77 -4.30 -17.03
C ASP A 42 -11.79 -3.97 -18.14
N GLU A 43 -12.04 -4.51 -19.32
CA GLU A 43 -11.41 -4.02 -20.52
C GLU A 43 -11.54 -2.48 -20.49
N ALA A 44 -10.42 -1.78 -20.64
CA ALA A 44 -10.44 -0.33 -20.75
C ALA A 44 -11.53 0.06 -21.76
N CYS A 45 -12.37 1.04 -21.42
CA CYS A 45 -13.44 1.44 -22.32
C CYS A 45 -12.85 1.89 -23.68
N LEU A 46 -13.21 1.20 -24.76
CA LEU A 46 -12.74 1.51 -26.12
C LEU A 46 -13.79 2.27 -26.95
N THR A 47 -14.78 2.89 -26.32
CA THR A 47 -15.69 3.79 -27.05
C THR A 47 -14.90 5.01 -27.57
N PRO A 48 -15.30 5.62 -28.69
CA PRO A 48 -14.62 6.81 -29.22
C PRO A 48 -14.54 7.95 -28.19
N TYR A 49 -15.54 8.07 -27.33
CA TYR A 49 -15.56 9.04 -26.25
C TYR A 49 -14.47 8.74 -25.21
N CYS A 50 -14.35 7.49 -24.76
CA CYS A 50 -13.33 7.09 -23.80
C CYS A 50 -11.91 7.29 -24.34
N ILE A 51 -11.65 6.93 -25.60
CA ILE A 51 -10.35 7.14 -26.25
C ILE A 51 -10.02 8.63 -26.31
N LYS A 52 -10.98 9.47 -26.70
CA LYS A 52 -10.79 10.92 -26.76
C LYS A 52 -10.50 11.51 -25.39
N ALA A 53 -11.23 11.09 -24.36
CA ALA A 53 -11.03 11.54 -22.99
C ALA A 53 -9.65 11.09 -22.45
N ALA A 54 -9.25 9.84 -22.72
CA ALA A 54 -7.94 9.32 -22.33
C ALA A 54 -6.79 10.12 -22.97
N ASN A 55 -6.87 10.40 -24.27
CA ASN A 55 -5.86 11.23 -24.95
C ASN A 55 -5.81 12.65 -24.38
N TYR A 56 -6.96 13.27 -24.12
CA TYR A 56 -7.00 14.59 -23.49
C TYR A 56 -6.31 14.60 -22.12
N LEU A 57 -6.54 13.57 -21.30
CA LEU A 57 -5.87 13.44 -20.00
C LEU A 57 -4.35 13.29 -20.16
N LEU A 58 -3.89 12.45 -21.09
CA LEU A 58 -2.47 12.22 -21.34
C LEU A 58 -1.75 13.48 -21.85
N GLU A 59 -2.44 14.31 -22.64
CA GLU A 59 -1.91 15.59 -23.12
C GLU A 59 -1.88 16.67 -22.03
N SER A 60 -2.61 16.47 -20.92
CA SER A 60 -2.77 17.45 -19.85
C SER A 60 -1.89 17.16 -18.62
N ILE A 61 -1.03 16.14 -18.66
CA ILE A 61 -0.16 15.80 -17.54
C ILE A 61 1.33 15.89 -17.90
N ASP A 62 2.15 16.23 -16.93
CA ASP A 62 3.62 16.13 -17.03
C ASP A 62 4.11 14.89 -16.24
N GLU A 63 4.38 13.80 -16.95
CA GLU A 63 4.86 12.54 -16.35
C GLU A 63 6.26 12.64 -15.72
N THR A 64 6.98 13.77 -15.87
CA THR A 64 8.28 13.98 -15.23
C THR A 64 8.17 14.49 -13.79
N VAL A 65 6.99 14.96 -13.39
CA VAL A 65 6.70 15.47 -12.04
C VAL A 65 6.13 14.37 -11.17
N ASP A 66 6.60 14.25 -9.91
CA ASP A 66 5.99 13.33 -8.94
C ASP A 66 4.67 13.94 -8.42
N PRO A 67 3.51 13.33 -8.68
CA PRO A 67 2.22 13.84 -8.22
C PRO A 67 2.07 13.84 -6.69
N CYS A 68 2.93 13.12 -5.95
CA CYS A 68 2.96 13.16 -4.50
C CYS A 68 3.65 14.42 -3.96
N GLU A 69 4.53 15.02 -4.76
CA GLU A 69 5.29 16.22 -4.41
C GLU A 69 4.60 17.49 -4.94
N ASP A 70 4.19 17.50 -6.22
CA ASP A 70 3.41 18.61 -6.80
C ASP A 70 2.35 18.12 -7.79
N PHE A 71 1.13 17.93 -7.29
CA PHE A 71 -0.01 17.51 -8.12
C PHE A 71 -0.48 18.60 -9.10
N PHE A 72 -0.23 19.87 -8.80
CA PHE A 72 -0.67 20.96 -9.66
C PHE A 72 0.18 21.00 -10.93
N GLU A 73 1.51 20.98 -10.79
CA GLU A 73 2.42 20.92 -11.94
C GLU A 73 2.27 19.61 -12.72
N PHE A 74 1.92 18.51 -12.03
CA PHE A 74 1.62 17.24 -12.71
C PHE A 74 0.37 17.29 -13.62
N THR A 75 -0.63 18.16 -13.37
CA THR A 75 -1.95 18.10 -14.05
C THR A 75 -2.35 19.33 -14.87
N PHE A 76 -1.51 20.37 -14.96
CA PHE A 76 -1.89 21.65 -15.57
C PHE A 76 -0.82 22.25 -16.48
#